data_AF-A0A2N8MDB7-F1
#
_entry.id   AF-A0A2N8MDB7-F1
#
_cell.length_a   1.000
_cell.length_b   1.000
_cell.length_c   1.000
_cell.angle_alpha   90.00
_cell.angle_beta   90.00
_cell.angle_gamma   90.00
#
_symmetry.space_group_name_H-M   'P 1'
#
loop_
_entity.id
_entity.type
_entity.pdbx_description
1 polymer ?
#
loop_
_entity_poly.entity_id
_entity_poly.type
_entity_poly.pdbx_seq_one_letter_code
_entity_poly.pdbx_strand_id
1 'polypeptide(L)' 'MNQVNVHLFIETMPFGGVGPSGMGHYYGKHGFDMLTHAKAMLISPPDVAIDHLFPPYSKEKNEALKIWADY' A
#
# COMPACT_ATOMS: atom_id res chain seq x y z
N MET A 1 -9.84 14.20 30.21
CA MET A 1 -10.65 14.13 28.98
C MET A 1 -12.00 14.74 29.34
N ASN A 2 -12.20 16.04 29.04
CA ASN A 2 -13.26 16.83 29.69
C ASN A 2 -14.08 17.69 28.72
N GLN A 3 -13.81 17.60 27.41
CA GLN A 3 -14.50 18.38 26.38
C GLN A 3 -15.10 17.46 25.32
N VAL A 4 -16.29 17.83 24.84
CA VAL A 4 -17.01 17.14 23.77
C VAL A 4 -16.75 17.84 22.44
N ASN A 5 -16.85 17.10 21.34
CA ASN A 5 -16.72 17.58 19.96
C ASN A 5 -15.38 18.20 19.52
N VAL A 6 -14.45 18.49 20.42
CA VAL A 6 -13.18 19.17 20.06
C VAL A 6 -12.33 18.38 19.08
N HIS A 7 -12.36 17.05 19.16
CA HIS A 7 -11.65 16.16 18.25
C HIS A 7 -12.12 16.27 16.78
N LEU A 8 -13.34 16.76 16.53
CA LEU A 8 -13.82 17.01 15.16
C LEU A 8 -13.10 18.17 14.48
N PHE A 9 -12.51 19.10 15.22
CA PHE A 9 -11.90 20.31 14.66
C PHE A 9 -10.38 20.19 14.45
N ILE A 10 -9.80 19.03 14.76
CA ILE A 10 -8.37 18.79 14.61
C ILE A 10 -8.13 18.11 13.25
N GLU A 11 -7.83 18.89 12.22
CA GLU A 11 -7.67 18.41 10.84
C GLU A 11 -6.54 17.37 10.64
N THR A 12 -5.57 17.34 11.55
CA THR A 12 -4.48 16.34 11.51
C THR A 12 -4.90 14.98 12.08
N MET A 13 -6.07 14.88 12.70
CA MET A 13 -6.57 13.65 13.31
C MET A 13 -7.58 12.99 12.35
N PRO A 14 -7.47 11.66 12.10
CA PRO A 14 -8.46 10.97 11.29
C PRO A 14 -9.81 10.91 12.03
N PHE A 15 -10.87 11.35 11.37
CA PHE A 15 -12.24 11.28 11.89
C PHE A 15 -13.05 10.24 11.11
N GLY A 16 -13.63 9.28 11.83
CA GLY A 16 -14.35 8.15 11.23
C GLY A 16 -14.98 7.24 12.27
N GLY A 17 -15.88 6.36 11.83
CA GLY A 17 -16.57 5.39 12.67
C GLY A 17 -15.94 3.99 12.60
N VAL A 18 -16.41 3.11 13.47
CA VAL A 18 -16.12 1.67 13.46
C VAL A 18 -17.38 0.84 13.72
N GLY A 19 -17.55 -0.27 13.00
CA GLY A 19 -18.70 -1.16 13.15
C GLY A 19 -20.02 -0.49 12.72
N PRO A 20 -21.09 -0.52 13.54
CA PRO A 20 -22.37 0.13 13.21
C PRO A 20 -22.27 1.65 13.02
N SER A 21 -21.22 2.28 13.54
CA SER A 21 -20.99 3.74 13.41
C SER A 21 -20.30 4.15 12.11
N GLY A 22 -19.86 3.18 11.28
CA GLY A 22 -19.24 3.43 9.97
C GLY A 22 -17.90 2.71 9.77
N MET A 23 -17.25 3.00 8.63
CA MET A 23 -15.92 2.49 8.27
C MET A 23 -15.16 3.54 7.46
N GLY A 24 -13.84 3.52 7.56
CA GLY A 24 -12.98 4.53 6.94
C GLY A 24 -12.89 5.80 7.80
N HIS A 25 -12.08 6.75 7.35
CA HIS A 25 -11.83 7.98 8.08
C HIS A 25 -11.37 9.07 7.10
N TYR A 26 -11.61 10.33 7.43
CA TYR A 26 -11.20 11.45 6.59
C TYR A 26 -10.53 12.54 7.44
N TYR A 27 -10.22 13.65 6.77
CA TYR A 27 -9.41 14.81 7.16
C TYR A 27 -7.98 14.81 6.64
N GLY A 28 -7.55 16.01 6.21
CA GLY A 28 -6.23 16.28 5.67
C GLY A 28 -5.76 15.21 4.67
N LYS A 29 -4.58 14.65 4.93
CA LYS A 29 -3.99 13.56 4.14
C LYS A 29 -4.89 12.33 4.09
N HIS A 30 -5.53 11.95 5.19
CA HIS A 30 -6.38 10.76 5.24
C HIS A 30 -7.59 10.88 4.33
N GLY A 31 -8.18 12.07 4.22
CA GLY A 31 -9.25 12.33 3.27
C GLY A 31 -8.79 12.18 1.81
N PHE A 32 -7.59 12.68 1.48
CA PHE A 32 -6.99 12.48 0.16
C PHE A 32 -6.70 11.01 -0.12
N ASP A 33 -6.08 10.30 0.83
CA ASP A 33 -5.76 8.87 0.69
C ASP A 33 -7.04 8.03 0.46
N MET A 34 -8.14 8.35 1.14
CA MET A 34 -9.42 7.62 0.97
C MET A 34 -10.10 7.87 -0.37
N LEU A 35 -9.84 9.02 -1.01
CA LEU A 35 -10.42 9.38 -2.30
C LEU A 35 -9.46 9.12 -3.47
N THR A 36 -8.25 8.63 -3.19
CA THR A 36 -7.25 8.34 -4.21
C THR A 36 -6.92 6.85 -4.25
N HIS A 37 -6.49 6.41 -5.42
CA HIS A 37 -6.02 5.05 -5.61
C HIS A 37 -4.49 5.05 -5.65
N ALA A 38 -3.86 4.48 -4.62
CA ALA A 38 -2.41 4.29 -4.58
C ALA A 38 -1.99 3.23 -5.63
N LYS A 39 -1.76 3.69 -6.86
CA LYS A 39 -1.37 2.83 -7.97
C LYS A 39 0.06 2.34 -7.80
N ALA A 40 0.22 1.03 -7.56
CA ALA A 40 1.52 0.39 -7.62
C ALA A 40 2.07 0.36 -9.06
N MET A 41 3.33 0.74 -9.24
CA MET A 41 4.03 0.65 -10.51
C MET A 41 5.43 0.07 -10.30
N LEU A 42 5.76 -0.97 -11.07
CA LEU A 42 7.12 -1.50 -11.17
C LEU A 42 7.79 -0.87 -12.40
N ILE A 43 8.91 -0.20 -12.20
CA ILE A 43 9.70 0.41 -13.27
C ILE A 43 10.97 -0.43 -13.42
N SER A 44 11.06 -1.20 -14.50
CA SER A 44 12.26 -1.97 -14.86
C SER A 44 12.96 -1.32 -16.05
N PRO A 45 14.31 -1.26 -16.07
CA PRO A 45 15.05 -0.88 -17.26
C PRO A 45 14.72 -1.82 -18.43
N PRO A 46 14.63 -1.32 -19.68
CA PRO A 46 14.30 -2.15 -20.84
C PRO A 46 15.35 -3.23 -21.11
N ASP A 47 16.60 -2.98 -20.73
CA ASP A 47 17.75 -3.86 -21.02
C ASP A 47 18.03 -4.88 -19.92
N VAL A 48 17.22 -4.90 -18.84
CA VAL A 48 17.39 -5.84 -17.72
C VAL A 48 16.24 -6.84 -17.78
N ALA A 49 16.47 -7.95 -18.47
CA ALA A 49 15.54 -9.08 -18.50
C ALA A 49 15.64 -9.88 -17.19
N ILE A 50 14.48 -10.23 -16.64
CA ILE A 50 14.39 -11.15 -15.50
C ILE A 50 14.21 -12.58 -16.07
N ASP A 51 15.30 -13.14 -16.56
CA ASP A 51 15.29 -14.38 -17.36
C ASP A 51 14.75 -15.61 -16.63
N HIS A 52 14.83 -15.64 -15.30
CA HIS A 52 14.32 -16.74 -14.48
C HIS A 52 12.80 -16.69 -14.26
N LEU A 53 12.10 -15.64 -14.70
CA LEU A 53 10.63 -15.63 -14.78
C LEU A 53 10.08 -16.41 -15.99
N PHE A 54 10.90 -16.66 -17.01
CA PHE A 54 10.46 -17.26 -18.27
C PHE A 54 11.01 -18.68 -18.47
N PRO A 55 10.20 -19.59 -19.07
CA PRO A 55 10.64 -20.95 -19.40
C PRO A 55 11.74 -20.96 -20.49
N PRO A 56 12.52 -22.05 -20.60
CA PRO A 56 12.48 -23.26 -19.77
C PRO A 56 13.15 -23.05 -18.40
N TYR A 57 12.57 -23.65 -17.35
CA TYR A 57 13.02 -23.50 -15.96
C TYR A 57 14.17 -24.47 -15.65
N SER A 58 15.41 -24.03 -15.88
CA SER A 58 16.62 -24.76 -15.47
C SER A 58 16.83 -24.72 -13.96
N LYS A 59 17.68 -25.62 -13.43
CA LYS A 59 18.03 -25.64 -12.01
C LYS A 59 18.63 -24.30 -11.53
N GLU A 60 19.47 -23.68 -12.36
CA GLU A 60 20.08 -22.38 -12.12
C GLU A 60 19.04 -21.25 -12.04
N LYS A 61 18.05 -21.23 -12.94
CA LYS A 61 16.93 -20.26 -12.91
C LYS A 61 16.07 -20.45 -11.65
N ASN A 62 15.82 -21.68 -11.23
CA ASN A 62 15.07 -21.98 -10.01
C ASN A 62 15.81 -21.56 -8.74
N GLU A 63 17.15 -21.60 -8.74
CA GLU A 63 17.96 -21.08 -7.66
C GLU A 63 17.95 -19.54 -7.65
N ALA A 64 18.04 -18.89 -8.82
CA ALA A 64 17.93 -17.43 -8.96
C ALA A 64 16.56 -16.87 -8.52
N LEU A 65 15.47 -17.63 -8.71
CA LEU A 65 14.14 -17.27 -8.21
C LEU A 65 14.09 -17.11 -6.69
N LYS A 66 14.93 -17.83 -5.93
CA LYS A 66 14.93 -17.76 -4.46
C LYS A 66 15.37 -16.39 -3.94
N ILE A 67 16.17 -15.64 -4.71
CA ILE A 67 16.59 -14.27 -4.37
C ILE A 67 15.38 -13.35 -4.14
N TRP A 68 14.25 -13.63 -4.80
CA TRP A 68 13.01 -12.86 -4.65
C TRP A 68 12.17 -13.27 -3.45
N ALA A 69 12.39 -14.47 -2.91
CA ALA A 69 11.67 -14.96 -1.73
C ALA A 69 12.24 -14.42 -0.42
N ASP A 70 13.48 -13.90 -0.45
CA ASP A 70 14.19 -13.35 0.70
C ASP A 70 13.95 -11.83 0.90
N TYR A 71 13.11 -11.21 0.06
CA TYR A 71 12.61 -9.83 0.19
C TYR A 71 11.20 -9.82 0.81
#